data_AF-A0AA38TKH0-F1
#
_entry.id   AF-A0AA38TKH0-F1
#
_cell.length_a   1.000
_cell.length_b   1.000
_cell.length_c   1.000
_cell.angle_alpha   90.00
_cell.angle_beta   90.00
_cell.angle_gamma   90.00
#
_symmetry.space_group_name_H-M   'P 1'
#
loop_
_entity.id
_entity.type
_entity.pdbx_description
1 polymer ?
#
loop_
_entity_poly.entity_id
_entity_poly.type
_entity_poly.pdbx_seq_one_letter_code
_entity_poly.pdbx_strand_id
1 'polypeptide(L)'
;MKISTFRTTQSDVATISNWEFDQTSIRLALAKMVIVDEEPFSIVERDGFRGFLVLSSLNFVFRHVSRLREIVRETLRNTFKNLNSRIALTTDCWTSVQNYNYLVLTAHFIDDNWRLHKRILNFRLMDSHKGKEIGKLSCLTVDNASSNDVAVGHVRDNLSKKLVLGGEFFHMRCAAHILNLIVKDGLNMIKDSISTIRGVLRYVRSSPARSKLFDECANTVELHIYYVDLALKFEKAFKRMKQEDLDFVKELKDEFPSPKDWKMLKLYHFQFYDATKRIFGTLYITTNMHFHEILGVLASFLEWRDDDDPNVTNMGDEIRKKFDKYYGDFGKTNVMVLVAVALDPRYKMRAVKFSLRKIFPSSSEKVSAIYDQVFEVLKKLYDHYANVSLSSKSDSFSFFCE
;
A
#
# COMPACT_ATOMS: atom_id res chain seq x y z
N MET A 1 40.76 2.09 30.81
CA MET A 1 39.84 3.14 31.28
C MET A 1 38.56 2.45 31.76
N LYS A 2 38.27 2.42 33.06
CA LYS A 2 37.01 1.87 33.58
C LYS A 2 35.93 2.92 33.42
N ILE A 3 35.00 2.72 32.49
CA ILE A 3 33.85 3.60 32.32
C ILE A 3 32.81 3.14 33.35
N SER A 4 32.54 3.97 34.36
CA SER A 4 31.47 3.70 35.32
C SER A 4 30.18 4.30 34.79
N THR A 5 29.10 3.51 34.72
CA THR A 5 27.80 3.97 34.25
C THR A 5 26.74 3.72 35.31
N PHE A 6 25.84 4.69 35.51
CA PHE A 6 24.71 4.55 36.41
C PHE A 6 23.63 3.71 35.72
N ARG A 7 23.23 2.59 36.35
CA ARG A 7 22.03 1.84 35.97
C ARG A 7 20.93 2.16 36.98
N THR A 8 19.80 2.69 36.50
CA THR A 8 18.60 2.87 37.32
C THR A 8 17.84 1.55 37.36
N THR A 9 17.80 0.90 38.52
CA THR A 9 16.84 -0.17 38.79
C THR A 9 15.49 0.43 39.21
N GLN A 10 14.41 -0.35 39.13
CA GLN A 10 13.04 0.07 39.54
C GLN A 10 12.91 0.43 41.03
N SER A 11 13.96 0.25 41.83
CA SER A 11 14.13 0.84 43.14
C SER A 11 15.10 2.03 43.04
N ASP A 12 14.75 3.17 43.64
CA ASP A 12 15.45 4.47 43.63
C ASP A 12 16.88 4.49 44.26
N VAL A 13 17.59 3.36 44.24
CA VAL A 13 18.99 3.25 44.71
C VAL A 13 19.90 3.00 43.52
N ALA A 14 20.57 4.06 43.05
CA ALA A 14 21.58 3.94 42.00
C ALA A 14 22.79 3.14 42.51
N THR A 15 23.01 1.96 41.96
CA THR A 15 24.18 1.13 42.24
C THR A 15 25.29 1.45 41.25
N ILE A 16 26.51 1.72 41.75
CA ILE A 16 27.70 1.91 40.92
C ILE A 16 28.15 0.52 40.44
N SER A 17 27.82 0.19 39.19
CA SER A 17 28.36 -0.98 38.51
C SER A 17 29.46 -0.56 37.53
N ASN A 18 30.57 -1.29 37.50
CA ASN A 18 31.53 -1.15 36.40
C ASN A 18 30.86 -1.59 35.10
N TRP A 19 30.98 -0.79 34.04
CA TRP A 19 30.57 -1.27 32.72
C TRP A 19 31.50 -2.39 32.29
N GLU A 20 30.95 -3.60 32.18
CA GLU A 20 31.63 -4.72 31.57
C GLU A 20 31.23 -4.82 30.10
N PHE A 21 32.24 -4.92 29.25
CA PHE A 21 32.02 -5.18 27.84
C PHE A 21 31.41 -6.58 27.70
N ASP A 22 30.22 -6.66 27.11
CA ASP A 22 29.64 -7.91 26.63
C ASP A 22 29.45 -7.86 25.11
N GLN A 23 30.18 -8.72 24.41
CA GLN A 23 30.14 -8.79 22.96
C GLN A 23 28.73 -9.12 22.45
N THR A 24 27.99 -9.95 23.19
CA THR A 24 26.66 -10.41 22.80
C THR A 24 25.65 -9.27 22.90
N SER A 25 25.64 -8.56 24.04
CA SER A 25 24.76 -7.41 24.26
C SER A 25 24.96 -6.31 23.22
N ILE A 26 26.20 -5.96 22.88
CA ILE A 26 26.47 -4.90 21.89
C ILE A 26 26.09 -5.35 20.49
N ARG A 27 26.28 -6.63 20.17
CA ARG A 27 25.83 -7.20 18.89
C ARG A 27 24.31 -7.15 18.73
N LEU A 28 23.59 -7.51 19.79
CA LEU A 28 22.13 -7.43 19.84
C LEU A 28 21.64 -5.98 19.77
N ALA A 29 22.32 -5.05 20.45
CA ALA A 29 22.00 -3.62 20.39
C ALA A 29 22.17 -3.06 18.97
N LEU A 30 23.25 -3.42 18.27
CA LEU A 30 23.45 -3.02 16.89
C LEU A 30 22.43 -3.65 15.94
N ALA A 31 22.14 -4.95 16.09
CA ALA A 31 21.08 -5.61 15.33
C ALA A 31 19.73 -4.91 15.54
N LYS A 32 19.42 -4.53 16.78
CA LYS A 32 18.22 -3.78 17.12
C LYS A 32 18.21 -2.40 16.48
N MET A 33 19.32 -1.65 16.51
CA MET A 33 19.45 -0.36 15.82
C MET A 33 19.16 -0.52 14.32
N VAL A 34 19.79 -1.48 13.65
CA VAL A 34 19.58 -1.76 12.22
C VAL A 34 18.11 -2.08 11.91
N ILE A 35 17.42 -2.81 12.78
CA ILE A 35 16.00 -3.11 12.63
C ILE A 35 15.11 -1.87 12.87
N VAL A 36 15.37 -1.14 13.95
CA VAL A 36 14.54 -0.02 14.41
C VAL A 36 14.68 1.19 13.48
N ASP A 37 15.90 1.45 13.02
CA ASP A 37 16.24 2.61 12.21
C ASP A 37 16.18 2.30 10.70
N GLU A 38 15.79 1.08 10.33
CA GLU A 38 15.67 0.61 8.94
C GLU A 38 16.96 0.76 8.10
N GLU A 39 18.13 0.66 8.74
CA GLU A 39 19.43 0.78 8.08
C GLU A 39 19.77 -0.47 7.23
N PRO A 40 20.53 -0.33 6.14
CA PRO A 40 21.02 -1.47 5.41
C PRO A 40 22.04 -2.23 6.25
N PHE A 41 21.99 -3.57 6.19
CA PHE A 41 22.95 -4.40 6.92
C PHE A 41 24.42 -4.08 6.62
N SER A 42 24.71 -3.56 5.41
CA SER A 42 26.05 -3.11 5.00
C SER A 42 26.57 -1.89 5.77
N ILE A 43 25.78 -1.29 6.66
CA ILE A 43 26.25 -0.22 7.55
C ILE A 43 27.52 -0.62 8.32
N VAL A 44 27.63 -1.90 8.72
CA VAL A 44 28.81 -2.44 9.44
C VAL A 44 30.08 -2.50 8.57
N GLU A 45 29.93 -2.32 7.25
CA GLU A 45 31.02 -2.31 6.28
C GLU A 45 31.42 -0.90 5.85
N ARG A 46 30.61 0.12 6.17
CA ARG A 46 30.88 1.52 5.79
C ARG A 46 32.01 2.10 6.63
N ASP A 47 32.93 2.82 5.99
CA ASP A 47 34.14 3.35 6.63
C ASP A 47 33.86 4.32 7.78
N GLY A 48 32.87 5.21 7.63
CA GLY A 48 32.49 6.13 8.71
C GLY A 48 31.97 5.42 9.96
N PHE A 49 31.13 4.39 9.79
CA PHE A 49 30.63 3.60 10.90
C PHE A 49 31.75 2.76 11.55
N ARG A 50 32.67 2.22 10.76
CA ARG A 50 33.88 1.55 11.27
C ARG A 50 34.76 2.51 12.06
N GLY A 51 35.01 3.72 11.55
CA GLY A 51 35.75 4.76 12.26
C GLY A 51 35.12 5.11 13.61
N PHE A 52 33.79 5.23 13.66
CA PHE A 52 33.04 5.42 14.90
C PHE A 52 33.24 4.27 15.90
N LEU A 53 33.16 3.00 15.44
CA LEU A 53 33.38 1.83 16.30
C LEU A 53 34.82 1.74 16.81
N VAL A 54 35.82 2.13 16.00
CA VAL A 54 37.23 2.19 16.43
C VAL A 54 37.39 3.16 17.60
N LEU A 55 36.90 4.39 17.46
CA LEU A 55 36.97 5.41 18.51
C LEU A 55 36.20 5.01 19.78
N SER A 56 35.12 4.25 19.60
CA SER A 56 34.31 3.72 20.70
C SER A 56 34.91 2.47 21.37
N SER A 57 36.09 2.00 20.94
CA SER A 57 36.70 0.74 21.41
C SER A 57 35.83 -0.51 21.14
N LEU A 58 35.00 -0.48 20.09
CA LEU A 58 34.05 -1.52 19.67
C LEU A 58 34.49 -2.22 18.37
N ASN A 59 35.78 -2.20 18.06
CA ASN A 59 36.33 -2.58 16.75
C ASN A 59 36.17 -4.08 16.37
N PHE A 60 35.52 -4.87 17.22
CA PHE A 60 35.39 -6.32 17.18
C PHE A 60 33.93 -6.80 17.25
N VAL A 61 32.96 -5.89 17.19
CA VAL A 61 31.52 -6.21 17.28
C VAL A 61 31.02 -6.85 15.98
N PHE A 62 31.34 -6.30 14.80
CA PHE A 62 31.06 -6.91 13.49
C PHE A 62 32.09 -6.51 12.42
N ARG A 63 32.50 -7.48 11.60
CA ARG A 63 33.25 -7.23 10.35
C ARG A 63 32.49 -7.66 9.09
N HIS A 64 31.40 -8.41 9.25
CA HIS A 64 30.67 -9.04 8.15
C HIS A 64 29.16 -8.95 8.34
N VAL A 65 28.47 -8.60 7.25
CA VAL A 65 27.01 -8.52 7.16
C VAL A 65 26.30 -9.83 7.50
N SER A 66 26.91 -10.98 7.19
CA SER A 66 26.31 -12.31 7.41
C SER A 66 25.89 -12.55 8.86
N ARG A 67 26.76 -12.21 9.81
CA ARG A 67 26.51 -12.44 11.24
C ARG A 67 25.42 -11.53 11.80
N LEU A 68 25.32 -10.31 11.29
CA LEU A 68 24.24 -9.38 11.63
C LEU A 68 22.88 -9.91 11.12
N ARG A 69 22.86 -10.46 9.91
CA ARG A 69 21.65 -11.09 9.33
C ARG A 69 21.17 -12.28 10.16
N GLU A 70 22.07 -13.14 10.63
CA GLU A 70 21.72 -14.29 11.48
C GLU A 70 21.05 -13.85 12.79
N ILE A 71 21.63 -12.87 13.49
CA ILE A 71 21.07 -12.34 14.74
C ILE A 71 19.69 -11.72 14.51
N VAL A 72 19.53 -10.92 13.45
CA VAL A 72 18.22 -10.34 13.10
C VAL A 72 17.20 -11.42 12.76
N ARG A 73 17.60 -12.46 12.03
CA ARG A 73 16.74 -13.61 11.70
C ARG A 73 16.29 -14.36 12.95
N GLU A 74 17.19 -14.61 13.88
CA GLU A 74 16.89 -15.30 15.14
C GLU A 74 16.00 -14.45 16.05
N THR A 75 16.25 -13.14 16.11
CA THR A 75 15.40 -12.17 16.81
C THR A 75 13.97 -12.21 16.26
N LEU A 76 13.79 -12.13 14.93
CA LEU A 76 12.48 -12.22 14.30
C LEU A 76 11.79 -13.57 14.55
N ARG A 77 12.54 -14.69 14.51
CA ARG A 77 12.01 -16.02 14.85
C ARG A 77 11.48 -16.06 16.28
N ASN A 78 12.21 -15.52 17.24
CA ASN A 78 11.79 -15.49 18.64
C ASN A 78 10.57 -14.57 18.83
N THR A 79 10.52 -13.42 18.14
CA THR A 79 9.33 -12.57 18.12
C THR A 79 8.10 -13.33 17.62
N PHE A 80 8.22 -14.09 16.53
CA PHE A 80 7.09 -14.84 15.97
C PHE A 80 6.66 -16.04 16.82
N LYS A 81 7.60 -16.71 17.51
CA LYS A 81 7.28 -17.80 18.44
C LYS A 81 6.46 -17.32 19.64
N ASN A 82 6.72 -16.11 20.12
CA ASN A 82 6.08 -15.54 21.30
C ASN A 82 4.88 -14.66 20.96
N LEU A 83 4.44 -14.66 19.70
CA LEU A 83 3.36 -13.80 19.24
C LEU A 83 2.00 -14.42 19.57
N ASN A 84 1.15 -13.68 20.29
CA ASN A 84 -0.23 -14.10 20.57
C ASN A 84 -1.20 -13.81 19.41
N SER A 85 -0.78 -12.98 18.44
CA SER A 85 -1.56 -12.66 17.26
C SER A 85 -1.22 -13.54 16.06
N ARG A 86 -1.96 -13.36 14.97
CA ARG A 86 -1.68 -14.00 13.69
C ARG A 86 -0.74 -13.14 12.85
N ILE A 87 0.03 -13.79 11.99
CA ILE A 87 0.88 -13.13 11.00
C ILE A 87 0.17 -13.15 9.66
N ALA A 88 -0.01 -11.97 9.05
CA ALA A 88 -0.41 -11.81 7.67
C ALA A 88 0.84 -11.60 6.81
N LEU A 89 0.96 -12.31 5.70
CA LEU A 89 2.09 -12.14 4.78
C LEU A 89 1.65 -11.42 3.53
N THR A 90 2.42 -10.44 3.08
CA THR A 90 2.26 -9.80 1.78
C THR A 90 3.47 -10.00 0.91
N THR A 91 3.25 -10.24 -0.37
CA THR A 91 4.29 -10.15 -1.37
C THR A 91 4.04 -9.04 -2.36
N ASP A 92 5.13 -8.40 -2.75
CA ASP A 92 5.16 -7.46 -3.86
C ASP A 92 6.14 -7.96 -4.92
N CYS A 93 5.70 -7.88 -6.17
CA CYS A 93 6.43 -8.34 -7.34
C CYS A 93 6.50 -7.18 -8.32
N TRP A 94 7.71 -6.78 -8.71
CA TRP A 94 7.87 -5.72 -9.71
C TRP A 94 9.07 -5.98 -10.61
N THR A 95 9.04 -5.36 -11.78
CA THR A 95 10.18 -5.30 -12.69
C THR A 95 10.80 -3.91 -12.57
N SER A 96 12.09 -3.85 -12.27
CA SER A 96 12.84 -2.60 -12.20
C SER A 96 13.08 -1.99 -13.58
N VAL A 97 13.51 -0.73 -13.61
CA VAL A 97 13.91 -0.04 -14.85
C VAL A 97 15.08 -0.71 -15.58
N GLN A 98 15.87 -1.53 -14.87
CA GLN A 98 16.96 -2.34 -15.43
C GLN A 98 16.48 -3.72 -15.92
N ASN A 99 15.16 -3.93 -15.95
CA ASN A 99 14.51 -5.18 -16.35
C ASN A 99 14.79 -6.38 -15.43
N TYR A 100 15.17 -6.12 -14.18
CA TYR A 100 15.26 -7.14 -13.13
C TYR A 100 13.93 -7.35 -12.42
N ASN A 101 13.53 -8.60 -12.24
CA ASN A 101 12.32 -8.94 -11.48
C ASN A 101 12.67 -9.11 -10.01
N TYR A 102 11.95 -8.43 -9.14
CA TYR A 102 12.09 -8.53 -7.69
C TYR A 102 10.84 -9.11 -7.07
N LEU A 103 11.03 -9.88 -6.01
CA LEU A 103 9.99 -10.32 -5.10
C LEU A 103 10.38 -9.94 -3.68
N VAL A 104 9.47 -9.28 -2.99
CA VAL A 104 9.57 -8.99 -1.56
C VAL A 104 8.51 -9.75 -0.81
N LEU A 105 8.91 -10.44 0.26
CA LEU A 105 8.01 -11.05 1.23
C LEU A 105 8.04 -10.21 2.51
N THR A 106 6.88 -9.76 2.96
CA THR A 106 6.71 -8.92 4.16
C THR A 106 5.74 -9.58 5.12
N ALA A 107 6.08 -9.62 6.39
CA ALA A 107 5.18 -10.00 7.47
C ALA A 107 4.55 -8.78 8.12
N HIS A 108 3.26 -8.87 8.40
CA HIS A 108 2.47 -7.91 9.15
C HIS A 108 1.83 -8.61 10.33
N PHE A 109 1.93 -8.01 11.51
CA PHE A 109 1.39 -8.60 12.74
C PHE A 109 1.10 -7.52 13.77
N ILE A 110 0.28 -7.86 14.76
CA ILE A 110 -0.07 -6.97 15.88
C ILE A 110 0.60 -7.51 17.14
N ASP A 111 1.31 -6.69 17.91
CA ASP A 111 1.88 -7.12 19.18
C ASP A 111 0.86 -7.06 20.33
N ASP A 112 1.26 -7.50 21.52
CA ASP A 112 0.41 -7.49 22.72
C ASP A 112 -0.02 -6.07 23.15
N ASN A 113 0.70 -5.04 22.68
CA ASN A 113 0.37 -3.63 22.91
C ASN A 113 -0.53 -3.06 21.80
N TRP A 114 -1.12 -3.92 20.96
CA TRP A 114 -1.97 -3.55 19.83
C TRP A 114 -1.27 -2.66 18.78
N ARG A 115 0.06 -2.75 18.69
CA ARG A 115 0.83 -2.01 17.68
C ARG A 115 1.00 -2.86 16.44
N LEU A 116 0.71 -2.26 15.28
CA LEU A 116 0.96 -2.88 13.98
C LEU A 116 2.45 -2.83 13.66
N HIS A 117 3.02 -3.99 13.32
CA HIS A 117 4.39 -4.14 12.86
C HIS A 117 4.42 -4.62 11.42
N LYS A 118 5.40 -4.11 10.67
CA LYS A 118 5.74 -4.55 9.31
C LYS A 118 7.21 -4.95 9.28
N ARG A 119 7.54 -6.14 8.77
CA ARG A 119 8.92 -6.64 8.65
C ARG A 119 9.15 -7.32 7.30
N ILE A 120 10.17 -6.88 6.57
CA ILE A 120 10.60 -7.56 5.34
C ILE A 120 11.31 -8.86 5.74
N LEU A 121 10.75 -9.99 5.31
CA LEU A 121 11.30 -11.32 5.56
C LEU A 121 12.30 -11.73 4.48
N ASN A 122 12.02 -11.35 3.23
CA ASN A 122 12.86 -11.70 2.10
C ASN A 122 12.76 -10.64 1.00
N PHE A 123 13.86 -10.42 0.30
CA PHE A 123 13.97 -9.56 -0.87
C PHE A 123 14.86 -10.31 -1.87
N ARG A 124 14.29 -10.76 -2.99
CA ARG A 124 14.96 -11.67 -3.91
C ARG A 124 14.84 -11.21 -5.35
N LEU A 125 15.93 -11.39 -6.11
CA LEU A 125 15.92 -11.36 -7.56
C LEU A 125 15.27 -12.64 -8.12
N MET A 126 14.31 -12.48 -9.00
CA MET A 126 13.56 -13.55 -9.64
C MET A 126 13.94 -13.65 -11.11
N ASP A 127 13.99 -14.86 -11.63
CA ASP A 127 14.18 -15.06 -13.07
C ASP A 127 12.88 -14.73 -13.84
N SER A 128 11.71 -14.94 -13.23
CA SER A 128 10.41 -14.59 -13.81
C SER A 128 9.29 -14.48 -12.77
N HIS A 129 8.21 -13.76 -13.12
CA HIS A 129 6.98 -13.65 -12.31
C HIS A 129 6.02 -14.86 -12.47
N LYS A 130 6.52 -16.02 -12.91
CA LYS A 130 5.71 -17.22 -13.11
C LYS A 130 5.42 -17.92 -11.78
N GLY A 131 4.23 -18.49 -11.66
CA GLY A 131 3.69 -19.04 -10.41
C GLY A 131 4.56 -20.14 -9.79
N LYS A 132 5.22 -20.93 -10.64
CA LYS A 132 6.14 -22.00 -10.20
C LYS A 132 7.36 -21.48 -9.44
N GLU A 133 7.87 -20.29 -9.79
CA GLU A 133 8.99 -19.68 -9.09
C GLU A 133 8.56 -18.97 -7.81
N ILE A 134 7.33 -18.42 -7.79
CA ILE A 134 6.72 -17.76 -6.62
C ILE A 134 6.27 -18.80 -5.57
N GLY A 135 5.73 -19.94 -5.99
CA GLY A 135 5.20 -21.01 -5.12
C GLY A 135 6.23 -21.77 -4.28
N LYS A 136 7.53 -21.46 -4.44
CA LYS A 136 8.59 -21.93 -3.52
C LYS A 136 8.54 -21.22 -2.15
N LEU A 137 7.62 -20.28 -1.95
CA LEU A 137 7.43 -19.51 -0.72
C LEU A 137 6.15 -19.95 0.01
N SER A 138 6.23 -20.23 1.31
CA SER A 138 5.20 -20.96 2.07
C SER A 138 4.05 -20.13 2.67
N CYS A 139 3.82 -18.85 2.33
CA CYS A 139 2.61 -18.07 2.69
C CYS A 139 2.57 -16.72 1.94
N LEU A 140 1.44 -16.32 1.34
CA LEU A 140 1.43 -15.19 0.38
C LEU A 140 0.06 -14.45 0.26
N THR A 141 0.04 -13.12 0.38
CA THR A 141 -0.88 -12.29 -0.41
C THR A 141 -0.17 -11.80 -1.66
N VAL A 142 -0.71 -12.12 -2.83
CA VAL A 142 -0.06 -11.93 -4.13
C VAL A 142 -0.61 -10.70 -4.86
N ASP A 143 0.14 -10.21 -5.84
CA ASP A 143 -0.38 -9.31 -6.86
C ASP A 143 -1.42 -10.03 -7.75
N ASN A 144 -2.19 -9.27 -8.54
CA ASN A 144 -3.31 -9.80 -9.32
C ASN A 144 -2.84 -10.39 -10.67
N ALA A 145 -2.02 -11.45 -10.61
CA ALA A 145 -1.57 -12.20 -11.78
C ALA A 145 -2.04 -13.67 -11.71
N SER A 146 -2.47 -14.23 -12.85
CA SER A 146 -3.01 -15.61 -12.91
C SER A 146 -2.00 -16.69 -12.51
N SER A 147 -0.70 -16.39 -12.62
CA SER A 147 0.38 -17.23 -12.09
C SER A 147 0.28 -17.45 -10.58
N ASN A 148 -0.26 -16.49 -9.86
CA ASN A 148 -0.23 -16.49 -8.40
C ASN A 148 -1.30 -17.38 -7.77
N ASP A 149 -2.42 -17.60 -8.46
CA ASP A 149 -3.47 -18.52 -8.03
C ASP A 149 -2.91 -19.96 -7.84
N VAL A 150 -1.97 -20.36 -8.71
CA VAL A 150 -1.27 -21.66 -8.64
C VAL A 150 -0.30 -21.72 -7.45
N ALA A 151 0.47 -20.65 -7.22
CA ALA A 151 1.42 -20.57 -6.10
C ALA A 151 0.70 -20.66 -4.74
N VAL A 152 -0.41 -19.93 -4.60
CA VAL A 152 -1.29 -19.95 -3.42
C VAL A 152 -1.84 -21.35 -3.16
N GLY A 153 -2.30 -22.07 -4.20
CA GLY A 153 -2.85 -23.41 -4.07
C GLY A 153 -1.88 -24.37 -3.39
N HIS A 154 -0.63 -24.42 -3.86
CA HIS A 154 0.40 -25.29 -3.29
C HIS A 154 0.68 -24.99 -1.81
N VAL A 155 0.69 -23.72 -1.44
CA VAL A 155 0.95 -23.30 -0.07
C VAL A 155 -0.22 -23.63 0.86
N ARG A 156 -1.45 -23.35 0.41
CA ARG A 156 -2.68 -23.63 1.15
C ARG A 156 -2.79 -25.12 1.45
N ASP A 157 -2.52 -25.97 0.47
CA ASP A 157 -2.64 -27.42 0.61
C ASP A 157 -1.66 -27.96 1.68
N ASN A 158 -0.44 -27.39 1.74
CA ASN A 158 0.58 -27.71 2.75
C ASN A 158 0.24 -27.19 4.17
N LEU A 159 -0.59 -26.15 4.29
CA LEU A 159 -0.91 -25.50 5.57
C LEU A 159 -2.36 -25.73 6.05
N SER A 160 -3.17 -26.42 5.25
CA SER A 160 -4.64 -26.53 5.38
C SER A 160 -5.17 -26.74 6.81
N LYS A 161 -4.54 -27.60 7.62
CA LYS A 161 -4.95 -27.88 9.01
C LYS A 161 -4.67 -26.75 10.02
N LYS A 162 -3.81 -25.79 9.69
CA LYS A 162 -3.38 -24.68 10.56
C LYS A 162 -3.97 -23.32 10.15
N LEU A 163 -4.70 -23.26 9.04
CA LEU A 163 -5.27 -22.02 8.52
C LEU A 163 -6.64 -21.72 9.13
N VAL A 164 -6.90 -20.43 9.36
CA VAL A 164 -8.22 -19.94 9.78
C VAL A 164 -9.25 -20.35 8.71
N LEU A 165 -10.35 -20.97 9.16
CA LEU A 165 -11.41 -21.50 8.28
C LEU A 165 -10.87 -22.40 7.16
N GLY A 166 -9.85 -23.22 7.43
CA GLY A 166 -9.26 -24.13 6.45
C GLY A 166 -8.59 -23.43 5.25
N GLY A 167 -8.32 -22.13 5.36
CA GLY A 167 -7.73 -21.34 4.29
C GLY A 167 -8.75 -20.78 3.28
N GLU A 168 -10.04 -20.74 3.60
CA GLU A 168 -11.11 -20.16 2.76
C GLU A 168 -10.74 -18.75 2.25
N PHE A 169 -10.06 -17.96 3.09
CA PHE A 169 -9.64 -16.58 2.80
C PHE A 169 -8.11 -16.41 2.74
N PHE A 170 -7.38 -17.48 2.45
CA PHE A 170 -5.91 -17.46 2.47
C PHE A 170 -5.30 -16.52 1.42
N HIS A 171 -5.99 -16.33 0.29
CA HIS A 171 -5.57 -15.42 -0.76
C HIS A 171 -6.59 -14.30 -0.97
N MET A 172 -6.06 -13.08 -0.95
CA MET A 172 -6.77 -11.86 -1.24
C MET A 172 -6.03 -11.10 -2.34
N ARG A 173 -6.77 -10.66 -3.36
CA ARG A 173 -6.22 -9.77 -4.40
C ARG A 173 -5.89 -8.41 -3.82
N CYS A 174 -4.77 -7.83 -4.26
CA CYS A 174 -4.36 -6.50 -3.83
C CYS A 174 -5.34 -5.41 -4.33
N ALA A 175 -6.03 -4.76 -3.39
CA ALA A 175 -6.97 -3.67 -3.66
C ALA A 175 -6.29 -2.48 -4.37
N ALA A 176 -5.07 -2.12 -3.96
CA ALA A 176 -4.29 -1.06 -4.59
C ALA A 176 -3.95 -1.37 -6.05
N HIS A 177 -3.65 -2.64 -6.35
CA HIS A 177 -3.42 -3.07 -7.72
C HIS A 177 -4.71 -3.01 -8.55
N ILE A 178 -5.84 -3.47 -8.01
CA ILE A 178 -7.14 -3.37 -8.69
C ILE A 178 -7.49 -1.90 -8.98
N LEU A 179 -7.31 -1.00 -8.00
CA LEU A 179 -7.52 0.43 -8.21
C LEU A 179 -6.59 0.96 -9.30
N ASN A 180 -5.31 0.58 -9.30
CA ASN A 180 -4.37 0.99 -10.35
C ASN A 180 -4.80 0.51 -11.75
N LEU A 181 -5.40 -0.69 -11.87
CA LEU A 181 -5.96 -1.15 -13.14
C LEU A 181 -7.15 -0.29 -13.58
N ILE A 182 -8.06 0.03 -12.65
CA ILE A 182 -9.20 0.92 -12.92
C ILE A 182 -8.71 2.32 -13.33
N VAL A 183 -7.71 2.84 -12.63
CA VAL A 183 -7.06 4.12 -12.94
C VAL A 183 -6.44 4.08 -14.33
N LYS A 184 -5.59 3.10 -14.64
CA LYS A 184 -4.96 3.00 -15.96
C LYS A 184 -5.96 2.99 -17.11
N ASP A 185 -7.06 2.27 -16.95
CA ASP A 185 -8.13 2.26 -17.95
C ASP A 185 -8.79 3.63 -18.10
N GLY A 186 -9.12 4.30 -17.00
CA GLY A 186 -9.65 5.67 -17.04
C GLY A 186 -8.67 6.69 -17.63
N LEU A 187 -7.36 6.58 -17.34
CA LEU A 187 -6.32 7.41 -17.95
C LEU A 187 -6.22 7.22 -19.46
N ASN A 188 -6.43 6.00 -19.95
CA ASN A 188 -6.45 5.73 -21.39
C ASN A 188 -7.61 6.47 -22.08
N MET A 189 -8.75 6.66 -21.41
CA MET A 189 -9.90 7.37 -21.98
C MET A 189 -9.64 8.87 -22.16
N ILE A 190 -8.80 9.46 -21.30
CA ILE A 190 -8.41 10.89 -21.38
C ILE A 190 -7.01 11.09 -21.96
N LYS A 191 -6.48 10.08 -22.64
CA LYS A 191 -5.12 10.12 -23.20
C LYS A 191 -4.93 11.31 -24.14
N ASP A 192 -5.94 11.62 -24.95
CA ASP A 192 -5.87 12.72 -25.92
C ASP A 192 -5.87 14.06 -25.20
N SER A 193 -6.78 14.27 -24.24
CA SER A 193 -6.78 15.47 -23.37
C SER A 193 -5.45 15.64 -22.64
N ILE A 194 -4.89 14.55 -22.09
CA ILE A 194 -3.57 14.56 -21.45
C ILE A 194 -2.47 14.93 -22.46
N SER A 195 -2.54 14.40 -23.69
CA SER A 195 -1.57 14.66 -24.74
C SER A 195 -1.55 16.15 -25.12
N THR A 196 -2.73 16.74 -25.34
CA THR A 196 -2.88 18.16 -25.69
C THR A 196 -2.40 19.07 -24.56
N ILE A 197 -2.76 18.76 -23.30
CA ILE A 197 -2.26 19.51 -22.13
C ILE A 197 -0.73 19.38 -21.98
N ARG A 198 -0.17 18.19 -22.25
CA ARG A 198 1.29 18.00 -22.28
C ARG A 198 1.96 18.77 -23.42
N GLY A 199 1.28 18.99 -24.54
CA GLY A 199 1.74 19.82 -25.65
C GLY A 199 2.03 21.25 -25.21
N VAL A 200 1.02 21.92 -24.63
CA VAL A 200 1.19 23.30 -24.12
C VAL A 200 2.21 23.38 -22.98
N LEU A 201 2.25 22.38 -22.09
CA LEU A 201 3.25 22.34 -21.02
C LEU A 201 4.67 22.17 -21.54
N ARG A 202 4.85 21.43 -22.65
CA ARG A 202 6.16 21.26 -23.28
C ARG A 202 6.65 22.56 -23.88
N TYR A 203 5.75 23.35 -24.48
CA TYR A 203 6.07 24.69 -24.95
C TYR A 203 6.57 25.59 -23.81
N VAL A 204 5.83 25.66 -22.71
CA VAL A 204 6.21 26.48 -21.55
C VAL A 204 7.58 26.06 -21.00
N ARG A 205 7.85 24.76 -20.95
CA ARG A 205 9.10 24.20 -20.42
C ARG A 205 10.28 24.22 -21.40
N SER A 206 10.09 24.61 -22.66
CA SER A 206 11.16 24.55 -23.65
C SER A 206 12.20 25.66 -23.49
N SER A 207 11.87 26.77 -22.82
CA SER A 207 12.85 27.82 -22.50
C SER A 207 12.50 28.60 -21.22
N PRO A 208 13.50 29.17 -20.52
CA PRO A 208 13.26 30.02 -19.37
C PRO A 208 12.38 31.25 -19.67
N ALA A 209 12.50 31.81 -20.87
CA ALA A 209 11.69 32.96 -21.30
C ALA A 209 10.20 32.60 -21.40
N ARG A 210 9.87 31.44 -21.99
CA ARG A 210 8.49 30.93 -22.09
C ARG A 210 7.91 30.60 -20.72
N SER A 211 8.72 30.01 -19.83
CA SER A 211 8.32 29.77 -18.43
C SER A 211 7.98 31.08 -17.72
N LYS A 212 8.82 32.10 -17.87
CA LYS A 212 8.60 33.41 -17.27
C LYS A 212 7.32 34.07 -17.81
N LEU A 213 7.08 34.01 -19.12
CA LEU A 213 5.85 34.53 -19.72
C LEU A 213 4.60 33.81 -19.21
N PHE A 214 4.67 32.49 -19.05
CA PHE A 214 3.59 31.73 -18.45
C PHE A 214 3.35 32.11 -16.99
N ASP A 215 4.41 32.33 -16.21
CA ASP A 215 4.29 32.78 -14.81
C ASP A 215 3.66 34.18 -14.74
N GLU A 216 4.04 35.10 -15.63
CA GLU A 216 3.41 36.42 -15.77
C GLU A 216 1.92 36.29 -16.10
N CYS A 217 1.56 35.45 -17.08
CA CYS A 217 0.16 35.14 -17.40
C CYS A 217 -0.59 34.57 -16.20
N ALA A 218 0.02 33.63 -15.47
CA ALA A 218 -0.60 32.92 -14.35
C ALA A 218 -0.75 33.79 -13.09
N ASN A 219 0.18 34.73 -12.85
CA ASN A 219 0.15 35.62 -11.68
C ASN A 219 -0.91 36.72 -11.77
N THR A 220 -1.39 37.03 -12.97
CA THR A 220 -2.55 37.93 -13.14
C THR A 220 -3.90 37.28 -12.80
N VAL A 221 -3.91 35.98 -12.48
CA VAL A 221 -5.12 35.23 -12.13
C VAL A 221 -5.17 35.06 -10.60
N GLU A 222 -5.97 35.88 -9.92
CA GLU A 222 -6.25 35.72 -8.49
C GLU A 222 -7.09 34.46 -8.25
N LEU A 223 -6.47 33.43 -7.67
CA LEU A 223 -7.15 32.22 -7.20
C LEU A 223 -6.49 31.77 -5.88
N HIS A 224 -7.31 31.48 -4.87
CA HIS A 224 -6.85 30.83 -3.63
C HIS A 224 -6.38 29.41 -3.96
N ILE A 225 -5.33 28.93 -3.29
CA ILE A 225 -4.62 27.72 -3.71
C ILE A 225 -5.29 26.47 -3.10
N TYR A 226 -6.27 25.90 -3.78
CA TYR A 226 -6.53 24.45 -3.72
C TYR A 226 -6.14 23.79 -5.06
N TYR A 227 -5.85 22.48 -5.07
CA TYR A 227 -5.44 21.76 -6.30
C TYR A 227 -6.44 21.90 -7.46
N VAL A 228 -7.73 22.07 -7.15
CA VAL A 228 -8.79 22.38 -8.10
C VAL A 228 -8.60 23.74 -8.76
N ASP A 229 -8.10 24.71 -8.00
CA ASP A 229 -7.84 26.07 -8.46
C ASP A 229 -6.58 26.13 -9.32
N LEU A 230 -5.65 25.19 -9.17
CA LEU A 230 -4.44 25.12 -10.00
C LEU A 230 -4.75 24.78 -11.47
N ALA A 231 -5.66 23.82 -11.71
CA ALA A 231 -6.09 23.48 -13.07
C ALA A 231 -6.82 24.65 -13.75
N LEU A 232 -7.70 25.34 -13.01
CA LEU A 232 -8.39 26.54 -13.48
C LEU A 232 -7.43 27.71 -13.71
N LYS A 233 -6.43 27.89 -12.83
CA LYS A 233 -5.36 28.88 -12.98
C LYS A 233 -4.58 28.62 -14.26
N PHE A 234 -4.20 27.38 -14.52
CA PHE A 234 -3.49 27.00 -15.74
C PHE A 234 -4.34 27.17 -16.99
N GLU A 235 -5.62 26.77 -16.96
CA GLU A 235 -6.53 27.02 -18.08
C GLU A 235 -6.59 28.51 -18.45
N LYS A 236 -6.76 29.38 -17.45
CA LYS A 236 -6.79 30.84 -17.67
C LYS A 236 -5.44 31.39 -18.14
N ALA A 237 -4.34 30.91 -17.56
CA ALA A 237 -2.99 31.30 -17.96
C ALA A 237 -2.70 30.93 -19.42
N PHE A 238 -3.05 29.72 -19.85
CA PHE A 238 -2.87 29.30 -21.24
C PHE A 238 -3.79 30.04 -22.21
N LYS A 239 -5.03 30.37 -21.80
CA LYS A 239 -5.92 31.24 -22.59
C LYS A 239 -5.31 32.63 -22.82
N ARG A 240 -4.66 33.20 -21.80
CA ARG A 240 -3.97 34.49 -21.89
C ARG A 240 -2.70 34.40 -22.73
N MET A 241 -1.88 33.38 -22.51
CA MET A 241 -0.67 33.14 -23.30
C MET A 241 -0.99 32.99 -24.79
N LYS A 242 -2.13 32.38 -25.15
CA LYS A 242 -2.64 32.33 -26.53
C LYS A 242 -2.92 33.72 -27.14
N GLN A 243 -3.27 34.71 -26.33
CA GLN A 243 -3.52 36.09 -26.77
C GLN A 243 -2.23 36.91 -26.85
N GLU A 244 -1.25 36.63 -26.00
CA GLU A 244 -0.03 37.43 -25.85
C GLU A 244 1.17 36.89 -26.64
N ASP A 245 1.20 35.59 -26.97
CA ASP A 245 2.33 34.92 -27.62
C ASP A 245 1.95 34.35 -29.01
N LEU A 246 2.37 35.04 -30.07
CA LEU A 246 2.15 34.59 -31.45
C LEU A 246 2.94 33.31 -31.79
N ASP A 247 4.10 33.10 -31.18
CA ASP A 247 4.92 31.90 -31.43
C ASP A 247 4.30 30.69 -30.75
N PHE A 248 3.65 30.87 -29.60
CA PHE A 248 2.82 29.84 -28.96
C PHE A 248 1.72 29.33 -29.90
N VAL A 249 1.06 30.22 -30.64
CA VAL A 249 0.03 29.84 -31.62
C VAL A 249 0.61 29.12 -32.82
N LYS A 250 1.69 29.65 -33.40
CA LYS A 250 2.32 29.07 -34.59
C LYS A 250 2.92 27.68 -34.33
N GLU A 251 3.64 27.51 -33.22
CA GLU A 251 4.33 26.25 -32.92
C GLU A 251 3.38 25.12 -32.54
N LEU A 252 2.24 25.45 -31.92
CA LEU A 252 1.24 24.46 -31.53
C LEU A 252 0.23 24.11 -32.63
N LYS A 253 0.26 24.79 -33.78
CA LYS A 253 -0.61 24.48 -34.94
C LYS A 253 -2.09 24.34 -34.57
N ASP A 254 -2.58 25.23 -33.71
CA ASP A 254 -3.95 25.23 -33.17
C ASP A 254 -4.34 24.02 -32.28
N GLU A 255 -3.39 23.19 -31.86
CA GLU A 255 -3.60 22.10 -30.90
C GLU A 255 -3.63 22.62 -29.45
N PHE A 256 -4.74 23.25 -29.07
CA PHE A 256 -4.93 23.80 -27.73
C PHE A 256 -5.88 22.97 -26.86
N PRO A 257 -5.63 22.88 -25.54
CA PRO A 257 -6.59 22.29 -24.60
C PRO A 257 -7.92 23.05 -24.63
N SER A 258 -8.98 22.34 -24.94
CA SER A 258 -10.36 22.80 -24.86
C SER A 258 -10.85 22.82 -23.40
N PRO A 259 -11.97 23.52 -23.09
CA PRO A 259 -12.59 23.44 -21.76
C PRO A 259 -12.90 22.00 -21.32
N LYS A 260 -13.22 21.11 -22.27
CA LYS A 260 -13.40 19.67 -22.04
C LYS A 260 -12.13 19.04 -21.47
N ASP A 261 -10.96 19.34 -22.03
CA ASP A 261 -9.69 18.73 -21.60
C ASP A 261 -9.37 19.06 -20.14
N TRP A 262 -9.64 20.31 -19.72
CA TRP A 262 -9.49 20.75 -18.34
C TRP A 262 -10.53 20.15 -17.41
N LYS A 263 -11.81 20.06 -17.83
CA LYS A 263 -12.89 19.40 -17.05
C LYS A 263 -12.52 17.94 -16.78
N MET A 264 -12.10 17.20 -17.80
CA MET A 264 -11.73 15.80 -17.71
C MET A 264 -10.50 15.60 -16.81
N LEU A 265 -9.45 16.40 -16.96
CA LEU A 265 -8.26 16.32 -16.10
C LEU A 265 -8.60 16.59 -14.63
N LYS A 266 -9.43 17.59 -14.37
CA LYS A 266 -9.84 17.97 -13.01
C LYS A 266 -10.64 16.86 -12.33
N LEU A 267 -11.67 16.33 -13.00
CA LEU A 267 -12.50 15.23 -12.49
C LEU A 267 -11.63 14.02 -12.17
N TYR A 268 -10.75 13.67 -13.10
CA TYR A 268 -9.88 12.52 -12.97
C TYR A 268 -8.85 12.66 -11.83
N HIS A 269 -8.12 13.78 -11.81
CA HIS A 269 -7.07 13.99 -10.81
C HIS A 269 -7.66 14.03 -9.39
N PHE A 270 -8.74 14.77 -9.18
CA PHE A 270 -9.34 14.93 -7.86
C PHE A 270 -9.80 13.61 -7.27
N GLN A 271 -10.47 12.78 -8.09
CA GLN A 271 -11.05 11.55 -7.59
C GLN A 271 -10.01 10.49 -7.25
N PHE A 272 -8.98 10.37 -8.09
CA PHE A 272 -8.01 9.29 -7.95
C PHE A 272 -6.79 9.67 -7.10
N TYR A 273 -6.39 10.95 -7.04
CA TYR A 273 -5.19 11.36 -6.31
C TYR A 273 -5.32 11.08 -4.81
N ASP A 274 -6.41 11.55 -4.20
CA ASP A 274 -6.64 11.39 -2.77
C ASP A 274 -6.89 9.92 -2.39
N ALA A 275 -7.71 9.21 -3.19
CA ALA A 275 -7.95 7.79 -2.99
C ALA A 275 -6.66 6.97 -3.11
N THR A 276 -5.80 7.27 -4.09
CA THR A 276 -4.48 6.64 -4.25
C THR A 276 -3.59 6.97 -3.05
N LYS A 277 -3.53 8.22 -2.61
CA LYS A 277 -2.71 8.60 -1.45
C LYS A 277 -3.13 7.87 -0.17
N ARG A 278 -4.44 7.64 0.02
CA ARG A 278 -4.99 6.93 1.19
C ARG A 278 -4.88 5.40 1.08
N ILE A 279 -5.01 4.83 -0.12
CA ILE A 279 -4.89 3.38 -0.32
C ILE A 279 -3.43 2.92 -0.29
N PHE A 280 -2.49 3.73 -0.79
CA PHE A 280 -1.08 3.37 -0.87
C PHE A 280 -0.28 3.75 0.39
N GLY A 281 -0.96 4.21 1.46
CA GLY A 281 -0.34 4.48 2.76
C GLY A 281 0.20 3.21 3.42
N THR A 282 1.42 3.27 3.96
CA THR A 282 2.12 2.12 4.55
C THR A 282 2.23 2.15 6.08
N LEU A 283 1.82 3.25 6.72
CA LEU A 283 2.00 3.52 8.16
C LEU A 283 0.75 3.32 9.02
N TYR A 284 -0.35 2.83 8.44
CA TYR A 284 -1.62 2.62 9.15
C TYR A 284 -2.36 1.40 8.63
N ILE A 285 -3.34 0.91 9.40
CA ILE A 285 -4.22 -0.19 8.98
C ILE A 285 -5.07 0.32 7.82
N THR A 286 -4.93 -0.32 6.67
CA THR A 286 -5.61 0.11 5.45
C THR A 286 -6.86 -0.72 5.14
N THR A 287 -6.99 -1.95 5.65
CA THR A 287 -8.05 -2.90 5.26
C THR A 287 -9.47 -2.41 5.49
N ASN A 288 -9.75 -1.79 6.63
CA ASN A 288 -11.07 -1.22 6.94
C ASN A 288 -11.32 0.11 6.20
N MET A 289 -10.28 0.83 5.77
CA MET A 289 -10.42 2.08 5.01
C MET A 289 -10.49 1.85 3.49
N HIS A 290 -9.86 0.80 2.99
CA HIS A 290 -9.82 0.45 1.56
C HIS A 290 -11.21 0.39 0.95
N PHE A 291 -12.16 -0.22 1.65
CA PHE A 291 -13.53 -0.29 1.16
C PHE A 291 -14.16 1.09 1.03
N HIS A 292 -13.96 1.97 2.01
CA HIS A 292 -14.50 3.32 1.99
C HIS A 292 -13.87 4.17 0.88
N GLU A 293 -12.57 4.05 0.64
CA GLU A 293 -11.91 4.74 -0.47
C GLU A 293 -12.38 4.22 -1.83
N ILE A 294 -12.47 2.90 -2.00
CA ILE A 294 -13.01 2.29 -3.21
C ILE A 294 -14.45 2.73 -3.43
N LEU A 295 -15.27 2.76 -2.37
CA LEU A 295 -16.63 3.28 -2.44
C LEU A 295 -16.72 4.75 -2.80
N GLY A 296 -15.85 5.59 -2.25
CA GLY A 296 -15.80 7.01 -2.59
C GLY A 296 -15.47 7.19 -4.07
N VAL A 297 -14.47 6.46 -4.55
CA VAL A 297 -14.10 6.36 -5.97
C VAL A 297 -15.30 5.95 -6.82
N LEU A 298 -16.07 4.94 -6.40
CA LEU A 298 -17.27 4.48 -7.11
C LEU A 298 -18.44 5.44 -7.09
N ALA A 299 -18.68 6.08 -5.94
CA ALA A 299 -19.78 7.01 -5.78
C ALA A 299 -19.64 8.16 -6.77
N SER A 300 -18.42 8.69 -6.93
CA SER A 300 -18.18 9.73 -7.92
C SER A 300 -18.38 9.26 -9.35
N PHE A 301 -18.11 7.99 -9.69
CA PHE A 301 -18.42 7.49 -11.05
C PHE A 301 -19.90 7.35 -11.29
N LEU A 302 -20.68 7.00 -10.27
CA LEU A 302 -22.14 7.00 -10.38
C LEU A 302 -22.65 8.42 -10.66
N GLU A 303 -22.10 9.42 -9.98
CA GLU A 303 -22.42 10.83 -10.25
C GLU A 303 -22.02 11.23 -11.68
N TRP A 304 -20.90 10.74 -12.20
CA TRP A 304 -20.46 11.04 -13.58
C TRP A 304 -21.40 10.48 -14.65
N ARG A 305 -22.16 9.42 -14.36
CA ARG A 305 -23.16 8.86 -15.28
C ARG A 305 -24.38 9.77 -15.45
N ASP A 306 -24.60 10.66 -14.50
CA ASP A 306 -25.69 11.63 -14.50
C ASP A 306 -25.21 13.03 -14.95
N ASP A 307 -23.96 13.18 -15.44
CA ASP A 307 -23.43 14.45 -15.95
C ASP A 307 -24.02 14.78 -17.35
N ASP A 308 -24.19 16.07 -17.65
CA ASP A 308 -24.70 16.52 -18.95
C ASP A 308 -23.70 16.30 -20.11
N ASP A 309 -22.40 16.15 -19.82
CA ASP A 309 -21.35 15.93 -20.81
C ASP A 309 -21.24 14.44 -21.21
N PRO A 310 -21.51 14.08 -22.48
CA PRO A 310 -21.43 12.69 -22.97
C PRO A 310 -20.06 12.02 -22.76
N ASN A 311 -18.98 12.80 -22.67
CA ASN A 311 -17.65 12.26 -22.43
C ASN A 311 -17.47 11.83 -20.97
N VAL A 312 -18.09 12.56 -20.05
CA VAL A 312 -18.07 12.27 -18.60
C VAL A 312 -18.96 11.06 -18.31
N THR A 313 -20.14 10.99 -18.90
CA THR A 313 -21.03 9.84 -18.76
C THR A 313 -20.41 8.55 -19.31
N ASN A 314 -19.81 8.60 -20.51
CA ASN A 314 -19.09 7.47 -21.08
C ASN A 314 -17.91 7.01 -20.20
N MET A 315 -17.18 7.95 -19.59
CA MET A 315 -16.14 7.62 -18.61
C MET A 315 -16.70 6.92 -17.37
N GLY A 316 -17.82 7.41 -16.83
CA GLY A 316 -18.52 6.76 -15.72
C GLY A 316 -18.91 5.32 -16.06
N ASP A 317 -19.43 5.08 -17.27
CA ASP A 317 -19.85 3.74 -17.73
C ASP A 317 -18.67 2.78 -17.91
N GLU A 318 -17.58 3.20 -18.56
CA GLU A 318 -16.41 2.34 -18.76
C GLU A 318 -15.72 1.98 -17.44
N ILE A 319 -15.55 2.95 -16.55
CA ILE A 319 -14.99 2.69 -15.23
C ILE A 319 -15.92 1.78 -14.41
N ARG A 320 -17.25 1.94 -14.53
CA ARG A 320 -18.23 1.05 -13.90
C ARG A 320 -18.09 -0.38 -14.41
N LYS A 321 -17.96 -0.61 -15.72
CA LYS A 321 -17.71 -1.95 -16.30
C LYS A 321 -16.46 -2.59 -15.71
N LYS A 322 -15.38 -1.82 -15.52
CA LYS A 322 -14.13 -2.30 -14.90
C LYS A 322 -14.31 -2.60 -13.43
N PHE A 323 -15.04 -1.77 -12.70
CA PHE A 323 -15.38 -2.07 -11.32
C PHE A 323 -16.18 -3.37 -11.22
N ASP A 324 -17.24 -3.52 -12.01
CA ASP A 324 -18.10 -4.70 -11.99
C ASP A 324 -17.32 -5.98 -12.36
N LYS A 325 -16.29 -5.87 -13.20
CA LYS A 325 -15.35 -6.98 -13.48
C LYS A 325 -14.62 -7.49 -12.23
N TYR A 326 -14.27 -6.61 -11.30
CA TYR A 326 -13.50 -6.98 -10.10
C TYR A 326 -14.39 -7.17 -8.85
N TYR A 327 -15.50 -6.45 -8.75
CA TYR A 327 -16.35 -6.35 -7.55
C TYR A 327 -17.85 -6.51 -7.83
N GLY A 328 -18.27 -6.67 -9.09
CA GLY A 328 -19.68 -6.83 -9.47
C GLY A 328 -20.17 -8.27 -9.43
N ASP A 329 -19.25 -9.23 -9.29
CA ASP A 329 -19.50 -10.67 -9.19
C ASP A 329 -19.16 -11.16 -7.77
N PHE A 330 -20.16 -11.77 -7.12
CA PHE A 330 -20.08 -12.20 -5.71
C PHE A 330 -19.03 -13.27 -5.46
N GLY A 331 -18.80 -14.16 -6.45
CA GLY A 331 -17.76 -15.19 -6.33
C GLY A 331 -16.35 -14.64 -6.37
N LYS A 332 -16.17 -13.38 -6.81
CA LYS A 332 -14.86 -12.73 -6.98
C LYS A 332 -14.61 -11.60 -5.98
N THR A 333 -15.64 -11.18 -5.26
CA THR A 333 -15.55 -10.09 -4.30
C THR A 333 -14.82 -10.57 -3.05
N ASN A 334 -13.80 -9.83 -2.63
CA ASN A 334 -13.07 -10.14 -1.40
C ASN A 334 -13.91 -9.78 -0.17
N VAL A 335 -14.71 -10.75 0.31
CA VAL A 335 -15.62 -10.58 1.46
C VAL A 335 -14.89 -10.14 2.73
N MET A 336 -13.60 -10.48 2.90
CA MET A 336 -12.81 -10.07 4.07
C MET A 336 -12.64 -8.55 4.19
N VAL A 337 -12.69 -7.82 3.08
CA VAL A 337 -12.68 -6.35 3.08
C VAL A 337 -13.96 -5.81 3.74
N LEU A 338 -15.11 -6.43 3.47
CA LEU A 338 -16.39 -6.08 4.08
C LEU A 338 -16.47 -6.51 5.55
N VAL A 339 -15.90 -7.68 5.87
CA VAL A 339 -15.74 -8.16 7.25
C VAL A 339 -14.91 -7.16 8.05
N ALA A 340 -13.81 -6.63 7.50
CA ALA A 340 -13.00 -5.61 8.16
C ALA A 340 -13.78 -4.33 8.45
N VAL A 341 -14.64 -3.88 7.54
CA VAL A 341 -15.56 -2.75 7.79
C VAL A 341 -16.59 -3.09 8.87
N ALA A 342 -17.12 -4.31 8.87
CA ALA A 342 -18.08 -4.74 9.88
C ALA A 342 -17.48 -4.86 11.28
N LEU A 343 -16.19 -5.21 11.40
CA LEU A 343 -15.45 -5.27 12.65
C LEU A 343 -15.05 -3.88 13.17
N ASP A 344 -15.07 -2.85 12.33
CA ASP A 344 -14.81 -1.49 12.76
C ASP A 344 -16.00 -0.96 13.59
N PRO A 345 -15.78 -0.58 14.87
CA PRO A 345 -16.85 -0.16 15.77
C PRO A 345 -17.57 1.10 15.31
N ARG A 346 -16.95 1.91 14.43
CA ARG A 346 -17.53 3.13 13.86
C ARG A 346 -18.55 2.84 12.76
N TYR A 347 -18.43 1.69 12.10
CA TYR A 347 -19.17 1.38 10.87
C TYR A 347 -20.15 0.23 11.05
N LYS A 348 -19.66 -0.92 11.53
CA LYS A 348 -20.44 -2.15 11.75
C LYS A 348 -21.15 -2.65 10.47
N MET A 349 -21.98 -3.68 10.62
CA MET A 349 -22.79 -4.22 9.53
C MET A 349 -23.74 -3.18 8.88
N ARG A 350 -24.13 -2.12 9.62
CA ARG A 350 -24.99 -1.06 9.08
C ARG A 350 -24.31 -0.32 7.93
N ALA A 351 -23.03 0.03 8.08
CA ALA A 351 -22.25 0.66 7.03
C ALA A 351 -22.09 -0.26 5.81
N VAL A 352 -21.82 -1.55 6.04
CA VAL A 352 -21.75 -2.55 4.94
C VAL A 352 -23.03 -2.54 4.13
N LYS A 353 -24.21 -2.63 4.77
CA LYS A 353 -25.50 -2.58 4.08
C LYS A 353 -25.74 -1.27 3.32
N PHE A 354 -25.39 -0.14 3.93
CA PHE A 354 -25.51 1.18 3.30
C PHE A 354 -24.63 1.26 2.03
N SER A 355 -23.38 0.85 2.14
CA SER A 355 -22.42 0.84 1.04
C SER A 355 -22.84 -0.07 -0.11
N LEU A 356 -23.33 -1.28 0.19
CA LEU A 356 -23.83 -2.20 -0.81
C LEU A 356 -25.03 -1.63 -1.59
N ARG A 357 -25.94 -0.91 -0.93
CA ARG A 357 -27.05 -0.21 -1.59
C ARG A 357 -26.58 0.90 -2.52
N LYS A 358 -25.45 1.54 -2.23
CA LYS A 358 -24.84 2.53 -3.13
C LYS A 358 -24.19 1.89 -4.35
N ILE A 359 -23.53 0.74 -4.18
CA ILE A 359 -22.90 0.00 -5.30
C ILE A 359 -23.96 -0.62 -6.22
N PHE A 360 -25.00 -1.22 -5.63
CA PHE A 360 -26.05 -1.97 -6.32
C PHE A 360 -27.43 -1.33 -6.09
N PRO A 361 -27.65 -0.09 -6.55
CA PRO A 361 -28.90 0.64 -6.28
C PRO A 361 -30.12 -0.08 -6.86
N SER A 362 -29.94 -0.78 -7.98
CA SER A 362 -31.01 -1.47 -8.71
C SER A 362 -31.20 -2.94 -8.31
N SER A 363 -30.48 -3.45 -7.29
CA SER A 363 -30.55 -4.89 -6.97
C SER A 363 -30.50 -5.17 -5.47
N SER A 364 -31.68 -5.20 -4.86
CA SER A 364 -31.86 -5.55 -3.43
C SER A 364 -31.45 -6.98 -3.10
N GLU A 365 -31.69 -7.92 -4.02
CA GLU A 365 -31.31 -9.33 -3.88
C GLU A 365 -29.79 -9.47 -3.71
N LYS A 366 -29.03 -8.82 -4.60
CA LYS A 366 -27.56 -8.76 -4.55
C LYS A 366 -27.04 -8.19 -3.23
N VAL A 367 -27.68 -7.12 -2.75
CA VAL A 367 -27.33 -6.50 -1.46
C VAL A 367 -27.57 -7.47 -0.30
N SER A 368 -28.70 -8.19 -0.28
CA SER A 368 -28.99 -9.16 0.78
C SER A 368 -28.01 -10.32 0.74
N ALA A 369 -27.76 -10.89 -0.45
CA ALA A 369 -26.85 -12.01 -0.61
C ALA A 369 -25.44 -11.72 -0.08
N ILE A 370 -24.84 -10.56 -0.41
CA ILE A 370 -23.54 -10.19 0.15
C ILE A 370 -23.64 -9.96 1.66
N TYR A 371 -24.67 -9.25 2.11
CA TYR A 371 -24.83 -8.92 3.52
C TYR A 371 -24.87 -10.20 4.37
N ASP A 372 -25.66 -11.17 3.94
CA ASP A 372 -25.81 -12.47 4.60
C ASP A 372 -24.49 -13.26 4.55
N GLN A 373 -23.77 -13.24 3.41
CA GLN A 373 -22.45 -13.85 3.30
C GLN A 373 -21.43 -13.23 4.28
N VAL A 374 -21.37 -11.89 4.40
CA VAL A 374 -20.48 -11.21 5.35
C VAL A 374 -20.83 -11.61 6.78
N PHE A 375 -22.12 -11.69 7.10
CA PHE A 375 -22.60 -12.10 8.41
C PHE A 375 -22.22 -13.55 8.74
N GLU A 376 -22.39 -14.48 7.80
CA GLU A 376 -21.98 -15.87 7.96
C GLU A 376 -20.47 -16.01 8.14
N VAL A 377 -19.65 -15.23 7.42
CA VAL A 377 -18.19 -15.22 7.63
C VAL A 377 -17.83 -14.68 9.03
N LEU A 378 -18.49 -13.61 9.49
CA LEU A 378 -18.31 -13.11 10.85
C LEU A 378 -18.64 -14.16 11.90
N LYS A 379 -19.74 -14.89 11.71
CA LYS A 379 -20.16 -15.98 12.59
C LYS A 379 -19.14 -17.12 12.59
N LYS A 380 -18.71 -17.59 11.42
CA LYS A 380 -17.64 -18.59 11.27
C LYS A 380 -16.35 -18.17 11.99
N LEU A 381 -15.94 -16.90 11.84
CA LEU A 381 -14.76 -16.35 12.51
C LEU A 381 -14.96 -16.34 14.03
N TYR A 382 -16.09 -15.86 14.51
CA TYR A 382 -16.44 -15.88 15.93
C TYR A 382 -16.36 -17.30 16.49
N ASP A 383 -17.04 -18.26 15.85
CA ASP A 383 -17.05 -19.66 16.29
C ASP A 383 -15.65 -20.26 16.30
N HIS A 384 -14.82 -19.96 15.27
CA HIS A 384 -13.43 -20.39 15.23
C HIS A 384 -12.63 -19.87 16.43
N TYR A 385 -12.69 -18.57 16.72
CA TYR A 385 -11.93 -17.98 17.82
C TYR A 385 -12.49 -18.33 19.20
N ALA A 386 -13.81 -18.49 19.34
CA ALA A 386 -14.46 -18.96 20.56
C ALA A 386 -14.02 -20.39 20.89
N ASN A 387 -13.99 -21.28 19.90
CA ASN A 387 -13.52 -22.65 20.07
C ASN A 387 -12.02 -22.73 20.37
N VAL A 388 -11.20 -21.90 19.72
CA VAL A 388 -9.76 -21.80 20.02
C VAL A 388 -9.52 -21.31 21.46
N SER A 389 -10.31 -20.36 21.95
CA SER A 389 -10.25 -19.89 23.34
C SER A 389 -10.66 -20.96 24.36
N LEU A 390 -11.48 -21.93 23.96
CA LEU A 390 -11.89 -23.06 24.80
C LEU A 390 -10.85 -24.19 24.77
N SER A 391 -10.12 -24.35 23.66
CA SER A 391 -9.07 -25.37 23.50
C SER A 391 -7.67 -24.91 23.93
N SER A 392 -7.43 -23.60 24.09
CA SER A 392 -6.10 -23.02 24.37
C SER A 392 -5.56 -23.26 25.79
N LYS A 393 -6.15 -24.18 26.56
CA LYS A 393 -5.49 -24.74 27.76
C LYS A 393 -4.33 -25.69 27.43
N SER A 394 -4.03 -26.03 26.17
CA SER A 394 -2.97 -27.01 25.86
C SER A 394 -1.93 -26.70 24.79
N ASP A 395 -2.07 -25.79 23.83
CA ASP A 395 -1.10 -25.76 22.70
C ASP A 395 -0.64 -24.37 22.23
N SER A 396 0.66 -24.12 22.40
CA SER A 396 1.41 -22.98 21.86
C SER A 396 1.63 -23.12 20.35
N PHE A 397 1.28 -22.08 19.58
CA PHE A 397 1.43 -22.03 18.13
C PHE A 397 2.91 -21.95 17.71
N SER A 398 3.45 -23.03 17.15
CA SER A 398 4.75 -23.04 16.47
C SER A 398 4.59 -22.84 14.96
N PHE A 399 5.13 -21.72 14.45
CA PHE A 399 5.45 -21.51 13.04
C PHE A 399 6.97 -21.69 12.83
N PHE A 400 7.34 -22.35 11.72
CA PHE A 400 8.69 -22.69 11.22
C PHE A 400 9.35 -24.00 11.71
N CYS A 401 9.12 -25.06 10.93
CA CYS A 401 10.05 -26.15 10.55
C CYS A 401 9.68 -26.41 9.07
N GLU A 402 10.54 -26.36 8.05
CA GLU A 402 12.01 -26.51 7.93
C GLU A 402 12.63 -25.34 7.15
#